data_AF-S8C2Y7-F1
#
_entry.id   AF-S8C2Y7-F1
#
_cell.length_a   1.000
_cell.length_b   1.000
_cell.length_c   1.000
_cell.angle_alpha   90.00
_cell.angle_beta   90.00
_cell.angle_gamma   90.00
#
_symmetry.space_group_name_H-M   'P 1'
#
loop_
_entity.id
_entity.type
_entity.pdbx_description
1 polymer ?
#
loop_
_entity_poly.entity_id
_entity_poly.type
_entity_poly.pdbx_seq_one_letter_code
_entity_poly.pdbx_strand_id
1 'polypeptide(L)'
;IREPPPPPTEIVSAVDIRLRDELIFTKVHTTSAGGAWFQSMPFRIDLLEPKEYVPVRTPPPAGASAADVASQMSLSWILIDPIGRKAVNLSSHLPLSAEPHWLTGEIHARYDTILAGGDVRCSITVTCSAAAADGGETQLNDVSLELEDIDGKRLNGKDSMVIFQAAMEGKKVTGENRAAESQRRNKEYERKRRENTERKLRAESSLDTFCLLTGATIFIAFCCFFLFR
;
A
#
# COMPACT_ATOMS: atom_id res chain seq x y z
N ILE A 1 -10.44 -27.99 19.04
CA ILE A 1 -10.17 -26.89 18.09
C ILE A 1 -8.66 -26.74 18.07
N ARG A 2 -8.03 -26.90 16.90
CA ARG A 2 -6.57 -26.82 16.77
C ARG A 2 -6.20 -25.34 16.74
N GLU A 3 -5.33 -24.88 17.63
CA GLU A 3 -4.84 -23.50 17.57
C GLU A 3 -4.21 -23.24 16.19
N PRO A 4 -4.46 -22.05 15.59
CA PRO A 4 -3.79 -21.70 14.35
C PRO A 4 -2.28 -21.68 14.59
N PRO A 5 -1.47 -22.09 13.60
CA PRO A 5 -0.03 -22.02 13.72
C PRO A 5 0.41 -20.57 14.00
N PRO A 6 1.54 -20.35 14.69
CA PRO A 6 2.04 -19.01 14.91
C PRO A 6 2.38 -18.34 13.55
N PRO A 7 2.25 -17.00 13.45
CA PRO A 7 2.67 -16.27 12.26
C PRO A 7 4.16 -16.50 11.93
N PRO A 8 4.56 -16.39 10.66
CA PRO A 8 5.93 -16.63 10.24
C PRO A 8 6.87 -15.62 10.90
N THR A 9 7.98 -16.12 11.47
CA THR A 9 9.05 -15.30 12.04
C THR A 9 10.12 -14.88 11.02
N GLU A 10 10.04 -15.45 9.82
CA GLU A 10 10.89 -15.14 8.68
C GLU A 10 10.03 -15.24 7.42
N ILE A 11 10.21 -14.30 6.50
CA ILE A 11 9.53 -14.28 5.21
C ILE A 11 10.55 -14.00 4.11
N VAL A 12 10.31 -14.56 2.93
CA VAL A 12 11.13 -14.32 1.75
C VAL A 12 10.27 -13.64 0.70
N SER A 13 10.73 -12.48 0.21
CA SER A 13 10.13 -11.78 -0.93
C SER A 13 10.90 -12.16 -2.19
N ALA A 14 10.22 -12.77 -3.15
CA ALA A 14 10.73 -13.00 -4.50
C ALA A 14 10.01 -12.05 -5.46
N VAL A 15 10.76 -11.13 -6.06
CA VAL A 15 10.21 -9.98 -6.79
C VAL A 15 10.80 -9.90 -8.18
N ASP A 16 9.92 -9.83 -9.17
CA ASP A 16 10.25 -9.56 -10.57
C ASP A 16 9.46 -8.35 -11.07
N ILE A 17 10.14 -7.42 -11.72
CA ILE A 17 9.53 -6.28 -12.43
C ILE A 17 9.92 -6.39 -13.90
N ARG A 18 8.92 -6.31 -14.76
CA ARG A 18 9.08 -6.37 -16.21
C ARG A 18 8.56 -5.11 -16.85
N LEU A 19 9.19 -4.68 -17.93
CA LEU A 19 8.68 -3.65 -18.83
C LEU A 19 8.55 -4.29 -20.20
N ARG A 20 7.32 -4.34 -20.75
CA ARG A 20 7.05 -4.99 -22.06
C ARG A 20 7.60 -6.43 -22.12
N ASP A 21 7.34 -7.19 -21.07
CA ASP A 21 7.80 -8.57 -20.86
C ASP A 21 9.32 -8.77 -20.66
N GLU A 22 10.14 -7.73 -20.84
CA GLU A 22 11.57 -7.75 -20.52
C GLU A 22 11.79 -7.55 -19.02
N LEU A 23 12.61 -8.40 -18.40
CA LEU A 23 12.93 -8.34 -16.97
C LEU A 23 13.89 -7.18 -16.71
N ILE A 24 13.42 -6.16 -15.98
CA ILE A 24 14.21 -4.95 -15.65
C ILE A 24 14.72 -4.98 -14.20
N PHE A 25 14.09 -5.75 -13.33
CA PHE A 25 14.52 -5.93 -11.94
C PHE A 25 14.11 -7.30 -11.43
N THR A 26 15.01 -7.97 -10.72
CA THR A 26 14.71 -9.19 -9.96
C THR A 26 15.48 -9.19 -8.66
N LYS A 27 14.82 -9.52 -7.55
CA LYS A 27 15.46 -9.60 -6.23
C LYS A 27 14.75 -10.63 -5.36
N VAL A 28 15.56 -11.40 -4.63
CA VAL A 28 15.11 -12.24 -3.52
C VAL A 28 15.62 -11.60 -2.23
N HIS A 29 14.71 -11.30 -1.31
CA HIS A 29 15.02 -10.62 -0.06
C HIS A 29 14.40 -11.34 1.13
N THR A 30 15.22 -11.69 2.12
CA THR A 30 14.76 -12.33 3.36
C THR A 30 14.56 -11.27 4.43
N THR A 31 13.38 -11.26 5.05
CA THR A 31 13.04 -10.35 6.14
C THR A 31 12.82 -11.14 7.42
N SER A 32 13.56 -10.78 8.48
CA SER A 32 13.33 -11.31 9.82
C SER A 32 12.15 -10.60 10.48
N ALA A 33 11.07 -11.34 10.70
CA ALA A 33 9.82 -10.84 11.28
C ALA A 33 9.68 -11.13 12.79
N GLY A 34 10.60 -11.93 13.35
CA GLY A 34 10.58 -12.33 14.76
C GLY A 34 11.06 -11.28 15.76
N GLY A 35 11.79 -10.26 15.30
CA GLY A 35 12.38 -9.24 16.17
C GLY A 35 11.34 -8.26 16.75
N ALA A 36 11.49 -7.88 18.02
CA ALA A 36 10.59 -6.93 18.68
C ALA A 36 10.48 -5.58 17.94
N TRP A 37 11.59 -5.10 17.37
CA TRP A 37 11.63 -3.89 16.55
C TRP A 37 10.67 -3.99 15.35
N PHE A 38 10.80 -5.06 14.56
CA PHE A 38 9.93 -5.30 13.41
C PHE A 38 8.45 -5.35 13.82
N GLN A 39 8.17 -6.07 14.91
CA GLN A 39 6.80 -6.25 15.39
C GLN A 39 6.12 -4.93 15.82
N SER A 40 6.88 -3.96 16.31
CA SER A 40 6.35 -2.66 16.77
C SER A 40 6.43 -1.54 15.73
N MET A 41 7.28 -1.66 14.70
CA MET A 41 7.44 -0.64 13.68
C MET A 41 6.35 -0.71 12.61
N PRO A 42 5.98 0.44 11.99
CA PRO A 42 5.20 0.45 10.76
C PRO A 42 5.84 -0.48 9.73
N PHE A 43 5.05 -1.41 9.22
CA PHE A 43 5.52 -2.45 8.32
C PHE A 43 5.86 -1.84 6.96
N ARG A 44 7.10 -2.08 6.55
CA ARG A 44 7.62 -1.72 5.23
C ARG A 44 8.74 -2.71 4.86
N ILE A 45 8.75 -3.16 3.62
CA ILE A 45 9.88 -3.89 3.02
C ILE A 45 10.41 -3.03 1.89
N ASP A 46 11.68 -2.63 2.00
CA ASP A 46 12.40 -1.90 0.95
C ASP A 46 13.38 -2.85 0.26
N LEU A 47 13.31 -2.92 -1.07
CA LEU A 47 14.21 -3.76 -1.86
C LEU A 47 15.41 -2.99 -2.40
N LEU A 48 15.42 -1.66 -2.31
CA LEU A 48 16.56 -0.82 -2.67
C LEU A 48 16.98 -0.01 -1.44
N GLU A 49 18.28 0.12 -1.24
CA GLU A 49 18.81 0.98 -0.18
C GLU A 49 18.61 2.47 -0.53
N PRO A 50 18.58 3.37 0.46
CA PRO A 50 18.51 4.80 0.18
C PRO A 50 19.64 5.24 -0.75
N LYS A 51 19.29 5.85 -1.89
CA LYS A 51 20.19 6.30 -2.97
C LYS A 51 20.76 5.18 -3.85
N GLU A 52 20.39 3.93 -3.63
CA GLU A 52 20.59 2.86 -4.61
C GLU A 52 19.64 3.09 -5.79
N TYR A 53 20.12 2.82 -7.00
CA TYR A 53 19.29 2.84 -8.19
C TYR A 53 19.71 1.74 -9.15
N VAL A 54 18.75 1.25 -9.94
CA VAL A 54 19.00 0.25 -10.99
C VAL A 54 18.73 0.87 -12.35
N PRO A 55 19.71 0.89 -13.27
CA PRO A 55 19.49 1.40 -14.62
C PRO A 55 18.54 0.48 -15.41
N VAL A 56 17.54 1.08 -16.04
CA VAL A 56 16.59 0.44 -16.94
C VAL A 56 17.08 0.65 -18.37
N ARG A 57 17.66 -0.42 -18.94
CA ARG A 57 18.34 -0.40 -20.24
C ARG A 57 17.43 -0.24 -21.45
N THR A 58 16.12 -0.42 -21.26
CA THR A 58 15.11 -0.25 -22.30
C THR A 58 14.58 1.18 -22.30
N PRO A 59 14.88 1.99 -23.32
CA PRO A 59 14.36 3.33 -23.39
C PRO A 59 12.84 3.31 -23.58
N PRO A 60 12.11 4.25 -22.96
CA PRO A 60 10.77 4.61 -23.39
C PRO A 60 10.71 4.87 -24.91
N PRO A 61 9.59 4.61 -25.60
CA PRO A 61 9.41 5.13 -26.95
C PRO A 61 9.60 6.64 -26.99
N ALA A 62 10.13 7.15 -28.09
CA ALA A 62 10.20 8.59 -28.33
C ALA A 62 8.80 9.21 -28.19
N GLY A 63 8.67 10.18 -27.27
CA GLY A 63 7.40 10.88 -26.98
C GLY A 63 6.44 10.16 -26.02
N ALA A 64 6.79 8.97 -25.49
CA ALA A 64 5.99 8.34 -24.45
C ALA A 64 6.11 9.11 -23.13
N SER A 65 4.97 9.38 -22.48
CA SER A 65 5.02 9.92 -21.12
C SER A 65 5.57 8.86 -20.17
N ALA A 66 6.19 9.28 -19.09
CA ALA A 66 6.70 8.34 -18.09
C ALA A 66 5.55 7.56 -17.41
N ALA A 67 4.32 8.09 -17.42
CA ALA A 67 3.10 7.36 -17.04
C ALA A 67 2.76 6.24 -18.03
N ASP A 68 2.91 6.47 -19.34
CA ASP A 68 2.71 5.42 -20.36
C ASP A 68 3.71 4.29 -20.17
N VAL A 69 4.96 4.61 -19.85
CA VAL A 69 6.01 3.61 -19.57
C VAL A 69 5.67 2.81 -18.33
N ALA A 70 5.32 3.48 -17.24
CA ALA A 70 4.93 2.83 -16.00
C ALA A 70 3.68 1.96 -16.15
N SER A 71 2.70 2.36 -16.97
CA SER A 71 1.50 1.54 -17.26
C SER A 71 1.81 0.23 -18.02
N GLN A 72 2.97 0.16 -18.68
CA GLN A 72 3.45 -1.03 -19.39
C GLN A 72 4.35 -1.90 -18.50
N MET A 73 4.57 -1.51 -17.25
CA MET A 73 5.25 -2.34 -16.28
C MET A 73 4.32 -3.41 -15.75
N SER A 74 4.87 -4.59 -15.50
CA SER A 74 4.21 -5.63 -14.73
C SER A 74 5.10 -6.07 -13.58
N LEU A 75 4.46 -6.46 -12.49
CA LEU A 75 5.15 -6.81 -11.25
C LEU A 75 4.62 -8.12 -10.70
N SER A 76 5.52 -8.98 -10.24
CA SER A 76 5.21 -10.15 -9.44
C SER A 76 5.95 -10.05 -8.11
N TRP A 77 5.20 -9.98 -7.00
CA TRP A 77 5.78 -10.03 -5.66
C TRP A 77 5.23 -11.23 -4.93
N ILE A 78 6.04 -12.28 -4.81
CA ILE A 78 5.65 -13.50 -4.13
C ILE A 78 6.26 -13.45 -2.73
N LEU A 79 5.40 -13.41 -1.73
CA LEU A 79 5.81 -13.57 -0.35
C LEU A 79 5.74 -15.05 0.03
N ILE A 80 6.82 -15.56 0.61
CA ILE A 80 7.01 -16.98 0.92
C ILE A 80 7.26 -17.10 2.42
N ASP A 81 6.52 -17.99 3.07
CA ASP A 81 6.86 -18.53 4.38
C ASP A 81 7.71 -19.79 4.18
N PRO A 82 9.03 -19.72 4.41
CA PRO A 82 9.93 -20.85 4.17
C PRO A 82 9.68 -22.01 5.16
N ILE A 83 9.19 -21.72 6.37
CA ILE A 83 8.97 -22.70 7.43
C ILE A 83 7.62 -23.42 7.20
N GLY A 84 6.55 -22.64 7.03
CA GLY A 84 5.22 -23.16 6.75
C GLY A 84 5.04 -23.69 5.32
N ARG A 85 6.02 -23.45 4.43
CA ARG A 85 6.02 -23.84 3.01
C ARG A 85 4.79 -23.34 2.26
N LYS A 86 4.43 -22.09 2.52
CA LYS A 86 3.32 -21.39 1.88
C LYS A 86 3.83 -20.17 1.14
N ALA A 87 3.05 -19.73 0.17
CA ALA A 87 3.36 -18.52 -0.57
C ALA A 87 2.08 -17.85 -1.05
N VAL A 88 2.14 -16.53 -1.15
CA VAL A 88 1.07 -15.69 -1.70
C VAL A 88 1.66 -14.68 -2.66
N ASN A 89 1.02 -14.45 -3.79
CA ASN A 89 1.37 -13.35 -4.67
C ASN A 89 0.60 -12.11 -4.21
N LEU A 90 1.32 -11.05 -3.89
CA LEU A 90 0.81 -9.78 -3.38
C LEU A 90 0.60 -8.73 -4.47
N SER A 91 0.99 -9.01 -5.72
CA SER A 91 0.87 -8.04 -6.81
C SER A 91 -0.43 -8.16 -7.59
N SER A 92 -0.95 -7.03 -8.04
CA SER A 92 -2.07 -6.92 -9.00
C SER A 92 -1.68 -7.28 -10.44
N HIS A 93 -0.44 -7.69 -10.68
CA HIS A 93 0.22 -7.86 -11.97
C HIS A 93 0.46 -6.54 -12.73
N LEU A 94 -0.57 -5.73 -12.94
CA LEU A 94 -0.51 -4.41 -13.59
C LEU A 94 -0.68 -3.28 -12.55
N PRO A 95 -0.08 -2.11 -12.78
CA PRO A 95 -0.24 -0.97 -11.88
C PRO A 95 -1.68 -0.47 -11.91
N LEU A 96 -2.17 -0.02 -10.76
CA LEU A 96 -3.48 0.63 -10.63
C LEU A 96 -3.39 2.15 -10.82
N SER A 97 -2.22 2.74 -10.58
CA SER A 97 -1.91 4.14 -10.86
C SER A 97 -0.44 4.28 -11.24
N ALA A 98 -0.14 5.23 -12.13
CA ALA A 98 1.21 5.59 -12.53
C ALA A 98 1.26 7.12 -12.67
N GLU A 99 1.64 7.80 -11.59
CA GLU A 99 1.53 9.26 -11.50
C GLU A 99 2.89 9.88 -11.13
N PRO A 100 3.20 11.07 -11.66
CA PRO A 100 4.39 11.80 -11.24
C PRO A 100 4.23 12.27 -9.81
N HIS A 101 5.28 12.11 -9.02
CA HIS A 101 5.41 12.72 -7.72
C HIS A 101 5.49 14.22 -7.89
N TRP A 102 4.61 14.94 -7.20
CA TRP A 102 4.42 16.39 -7.37
C TRP A 102 5.68 17.21 -7.13
N LEU A 103 6.62 16.73 -6.30
CA LEU A 103 7.85 17.44 -5.95
C LEU A 103 9.05 17.02 -6.79
N THR A 104 9.31 15.71 -6.93
CA THR A 104 10.52 15.18 -7.59
C THR A 104 10.34 14.98 -9.10
N GLY A 105 9.09 14.89 -9.57
CA GLY A 105 8.77 14.52 -10.94
C GLY A 105 9.01 13.04 -11.26
N GLU A 106 9.46 12.23 -10.29
CA GLU A 106 9.60 10.78 -10.43
C GLU A 106 8.24 10.11 -10.59
N ILE A 107 8.15 9.05 -11.38
CA ILE A 107 6.89 8.32 -11.54
C ILE A 107 6.76 7.28 -10.44
N HIS A 108 5.64 7.32 -9.72
CA HIS A 108 5.24 6.29 -8.76
C HIS A 108 4.21 5.37 -9.42
N ALA A 109 4.63 4.16 -9.78
CA ALA A 109 3.75 3.09 -10.19
C ALA A 109 3.28 2.31 -8.94
N ARG A 110 1.98 2.31 -8.69
CA ARG A 110 1.37 1.65 -7.51
C ARG A 110 0.62 0.39 -7.91
N TYR A 111 0.84 -0.68 -7.19
CA TYR A 111 0.17 -1.97 -7.34
C TYR A 111 -0.50 -2.29 -6.01
N ASP A 112 -1.83 -2.33 -5.98
CA ASP A 112 -2.56 -2.64 -4.74
C ASP A 112 -3.20 -4.03 -4.81
N THR A 113 -3.15 -4.73 -3.69
CA THR A 113 -3.95 -5.93 -3.44
C THR A 113 -4.71 -5.77 -2.14
N ILE A 114 -6.02 -6.04 -2.18
CA ILE A 114 -6.87 -5.96 -1.01
C ILE A 114 -6.92 -7.32 -0.30
N LEU A 115 -6.53 -7.33 0.97
CA LEU A 115 -6.43 -8.47 1.86
C LEU A 115 -7.48 -8.39 2.99
N ALA A 116 -7.47 -9.39 3.87
CA ALA A 116 -8.25 -9.39 5.11
C ALA A 116 -9.76 -9.10 4.92
N GLY A 117 -10.37 -9.71 3.91
CA GLY A 117 -11.80 -9.55 3.66
C GLY A 117 -12.22 -8.16 3.16
N GLY A 118 -11.28 -7.31 2.74
CA GLY A 118 -11.59 -5.99 2.18
C GLY A 118 -11.14 -4.81 3.04
N ASP A 119 -10.40 -5.04 4.12
CA ASP A 119 -10.09 -4.01 5.12
C ASP A 119 -8.63 -3.57 5.13
N VAL A 120 -7.75 -4.31 4.46
CA VAL A 120 -6.32 -4.00 4.42
C VAL A 120 -5.86 -3.90 2.98
N ARG A 121 -5.22 -2.78 2.64
CA ARG A 121 -4.50 -2.57 1.38
C ARG A 121 -3.05 -2.96 1.56
N CYS A 122 -2.60 -3.93 0.78
CA CYS A 122 -1.18 -4.16 0.53
C CYS A 122 -0.80 -3.36 -0.71
N SER A 123 0.05 -2.34 -0.54
CA SER A 123 0.49 -1.43 -1.60
C SER A 123 1.96 -1.69 -1.90
N ILE A 124 2.26 -1.98 -3.16
CA ILE A 124 3.62 -2.03 -3.69
C ILE A 124 3.84 -0.77 -4.50
N THR A 125 4.90 -0.04 -4.19
CA THR A 125 5.28 1.18 -4.90
C THR A 125 6.60 0.96 -5.63
N VAL A 126 6.61 1.31 -6.91
CA VAL A 126 7.80 1.32 -7.75
C VAL A 126 8.04 2.75 -8.20
N THR A 127 9.19 3.30 -7.83
CA THR A 127 9.58 4.68 -8.19
C THR A 127 10.61 4.65 -9.29
N CYS A 128 10.32 5.35 -10.38
CA CYS A 128 11.21 5.47 -11.53
C CYS A 128 11.47 6.94 -11.86
N SER A 129 12.71 7.30 -12.16
CA SER A 129 13.07 8.61 -12.73
C SER A 129 13.26 8.49 -14.25
N ALA A 130 12.77 9.51 -14.98
CA ALA A 130 13.02 9.60 -16.41
C ALA A 130 14.50 9.91 -16.70
N ALA A 131 14.95 9.51 -17.89
CA ALA A 131 16.24 9.89 -18.43
C ALA A 131 16.41 11.43 -18.40
N ALA A 132 17.54 11.91 -17.86
CA ALA A 132 17.89 13.32 -17.96
C ALA A 132 18.13 13.71 -19.43
N ALA A 133 17.93 15.00 -19.74
CA ALA A 133 18.01 15.55 -21.11
C ALA A 133 19.41 15.45 -21.75
N ASP A 134 20.42 15.03 -20.99
CA ASP A 134 21.79 14.76 -21.41
C ASP A 134 22.02 13.32 -21.91
N GLY A 135 20.97 12.50 -21.99
CA GLY A 135 21.04 11.12 -22.51
C GLY A 135 21.23 10.05 -21.44
N GLY A 136 20.89 10.33 -20.18
CA GLY A 136 20.87 9.32 -19.11
C GLY A 136 19.87 8.18 -19.35
N GLU A 137 20.02 7.07 -18.64
CA GLU A 137 19.07 5.95 -18.68
C GLU A 137 17.92 6.18 -17.68
N THR A 138 16.73 5.61 -17.92
CA THR A 138 15.67 5.54 -16.91
C THR A 138 16.18 4.76 -15.71
N GLN A 139 15.89 5.20 -14.48
CA GLN A 139 16.39 4.54 -13.27
C GLN A 139 15.24 4.12 -12.37
N LEU A 140 15.40 2.96 -11.74
CA LEU A 140 14.54 2.45 -10.68
C LEU A 140 15.14 2.86 -9.33
N ASN A 141 14.44 3.70 -8.56
CA ASN A 141 14.97 4.34 -7.34
C ASN A 141 14.40 3.75 -6.05
N ASP A 142 13.15 3.27 -6.08
CA ASP A 142 12.50 2.63 -4.93
C ASP A 142 11.64 1.45 -5.40
N VAL A 143 11.68 0.37 -4.62
CA VAL A 143 10.75 -0.75 -4.75
C VAL A 143 10.37 -1.18 -3.34
N SER A 144 9.18 -0.79 -2.92
CA SER A 144 8.74 -0.94 -1.53
C SER A 144 7.36 -1.57 -1.42
N LEU A 145 7.11 -2.26 -0.29
CA LEU A 145 5.82 -2.87 0.04
C LEU A 145 5.37 -2.43 1.43
N GLU A 146 4.13 -1.96 1.54
CA GLU A 146 3.51 -1.47 2.78
C GLU A 146 2.08 -2.02 2.96
N LEU A 147 1.62 -2.09 4.21
CA LEU A 147 0.24 -2.44 4.55
C LEU A 147 -0.45 -1.28 5.26
N GLU A 148 -1.63 -0.92 4.77
CA GLU A 148 -2.49 0.12 5.34
C GLU A 148 -3.88 -0.44 5.64
N ASP A 149 -4.48 -0.02 6.76
CA ASP A 149 -5.88 -0.28 7.03
C ASP A 149 -6.82 0.67 6.25
N ILE A 150 -8.13 0.43 6.38
CA ILE A 150 -9.19 1.23 5.74
C ILE A 150 -9.12 2.73 6.11
N ASP A 151 -8.49 3.07 7.23
CA ASP A 151 -8.32 4.44 7.70
C ASP A 151 -7.04 5.09 7.16
N GLY A 152 -6.21 4.35 6.43
CA GLY A 152 -4.92 4.78 5.91
C GLY A 152 -3.79 4.72 6.94
N LYS A 153 -4.00 4.05 8.07
CA LYS A 153 -2.95 3.84 9.06
C LYS A 153 -2.10 2.65 8.62
N ARG A 154 -0.78 2.84 8.59
CA ARG A 154 0.17 1.75 8.36
C ARG A 154 0.10 0.74 9.50
N LEU A 155 -0.04 -0.53 9.14
CA LEU A 155 0.01 -1.63 10.10
C LEU A 155 1.44 -1.81 10.62
N ASN A 156 1.60 -2.32 11.84
CA ASN A 156 2.91 -2.72 12.33
C ASN A 156 3.32 -4.10 11.80
N GLY A 157 4.56 -4.51 12.00
CA GLY A 157 5.04 -5.81 11.53
C GLY A 157 4.28 -7.00 12.12
N LYS A 158 3.87 -6.94 13.39
CA LYS A 158 3.12 -8.03 14.04
C LYS A 158 1.77 -8.25 13.39
N ASP A 159 0.98 -7.19 13.25
CA ASP A 159 -0.35 -7.24 12.66
C ASP A 159 -0.23 -7.66 11.18
N SER A 160 0.76 -7.14 10.46
CA SER A 160 1.03 -7.50 9.06
C SER A 160 1.31 -9.01 8.87
N MET A 161 2.03 -9.65 9.78
CA MET A 161 2.29 -11.10 9.67
C MET A 161 1.04 -11.95 9.83
N VAL A 162 0.10 -11.53 10.68
CA VAL A 162 -1.21 -12.19 10.82
C VAL A 162 -1.98 -12.09 9.52
N ILE A 163 -1.97 -10.92 8.86
CA ILE A 163 -2.65 -10.70 7.58
C ILE A 163 -2.03 -11.57 6.47
N PHE A 164 -0.70 -11.64 6.37
CA PHE A 164 -0.06 -12.47 5.37
C PHE A 164 -0.26 -13.96 5.60
N GLN A 165 -0.20 -14.42 6.85
CA GLN A 165 -0.49 -15.81 7.18
C GLN A 165 -1.90 -16.19 6.72
N ALA A 166 -2.91 -15.37 7.05
CA ALA A 166 -4.28 -15.59 6.60
C ALA A 166 -4.39 -15.56 5.06
N ALA A 167 -3.66 -14.67 4.39
CA ALA A 167 -3.63 -14.59 2.93
C ALA A 167 -3.00 -15.84 2.29
N MET A 168 -1.93 -16.39 2.89
CA MET A 168 -1.27 -17.63 2.45
C MET A 168 -2.11 -18.89 2.67
N GLU A 169 -2.98 -18.88 3.68
CA GLU A 169 -3.92 -19.97 3.98
C GLU A 169 -5.20 -19.90 3.12
N GLY A 170 -5.43 -18.75 2.46
CA GLY A 170 -6.56 -18.53 1.57
C GLY A 170 -6.59 -19.45 0.34
N LYS A 171 -7.75 -19.49 -0.34
CA LYS A 171 -7.89 -20.25 -1.58
C LYS A 171 -6.93 -19.68 -2.65
N LYS A 172 -6.19 -20.56 -3.33
CA LYS A 172 -5.43 -20.20 -4.52
C LYS A 172 -6.38 -19.71 -5.60
N VAL A 173 -6.20 -18.47 -6.05
CA VAL A 173 -6.98 -17.89 -7.15
C VAL A 173 -6.17 -17.99 -8.43
N THR A 174 -6.81 -18.45 -9.51
CA THR A 174 -6.21 -18.54 -10.85
C THR A 174 -5.82 -17.16 -11.35
N GLY A 175 -4.65 -17.04 -11.99
CA GLY A 175 -4.08 -15.75 -12.39
C GLY A 175 -4.74 -15.08 -13.60
N GLU A 176 -5.60 -15.77 -14.36
CA GLU A 176 -6.11 -15.30 -15.67
C GLU A 176 -6.87 -13.96 -15.61
N ASN A 177 -7.48 -13.62 -14.46
CA ASN A 177 -8.23 -12.36 -14.29
C ASN A 177 -7.71 -11.49 -13.13
N ARG A 178 -6.46 -11.68 -12.71
CA ARG A 178 -5.91 -11.03 -11.51
C ARG A 178 -5.98 -9.49 -11.55
N ALA A 179 -5.63 -8.89 -12.68
CA ALA A 179 -5.66 -7.43 -12.84
C ALA A 179 -7.10 -6.89 -12.71
N ALA A 180 -8.06 -7.49 -13.40
CA ALA A 180 -9.47 -7.11 -13.35
C ALA A 180 -10.06 -7.33 -11.94
N GLU A 181 -9.70 -8.43 -11.28
CA GLU A 181 -10.14 -8.72 -9.91
C GLU A 181 -9.55 -7.74 -8.90
N SER A 182 -8.25 -7.45 -8.99
CA SER A 182 -7.60 -6.44 -8.13
C SER A 182 -8.25 -5.08 -8.33
N GLN A 183 -8.47 -4.65 -9.59
CA GLN A 183 -9.13 -3.38 -9.88
C GLN A 183 -10.55 -3.32 -9.30
N ARG A 184 -11.32 -4.42 -9.39
CA ARG A 184 -12.65 -4.50 -8.79
C ARG A 184 -12.58 -4.38 -7.26
N ARG A 185 -11.72 -5.17 -6.61
CA ARG A 185 -11.54 -5.13 -5.15
C ARG A 185 -11.08 -3.75 -4.68
N ASN A 186 -10.18 -3.10 -5.42
CA ASN A 186 -9.72 -1.76 -5.07
C ASN A 186 -10.84 -0.71 -5.20
N LYS A 187 -11.70 -0.80 -6.23
CA LYS A 187 -12.89 0.07 -6.33
C LYS A 187 -13.83 -0.10 -5.15
N GLU A 188 -14.07 -1.34 -4.73
CA GLU A 188 -14.91 -1.65 -3.55
C GLU A 188 -14.28 -1.11 -2.26
N TYR A 189 -12.95 -1.28 -2.09
CA TYR A 189 -12.19 -0.72 -0.98
C TYR A 189 -12.28 0.81 -0.92
N GLU A 190 -12.06 1.49 -2.05
CA GLU A 190 -12.15 2.95 -2.13
C GLU A 190 -13.56 3.49 -1.86
N ARG A 191 -14.60 2.73 -2.23
CA ARG A 191 -15.97 3.05 -1.83
C ARG A 191 -16.12 2.94 -0.31
N LYS A 192 -15.70 1.82 0.27
CA LYS A 192 -15.78 1.58 1.72
C LYS A 192 -14.99 2.62 2.52
N ARG A 193 -13.80 2.99 2.05
CA ARG A 193 -12.97 4.04 2.62
C ARG A 193 -13.70 5.38 2.64
N ARG A 194 -14.28 5.79 1.50
CA ARG A 194 -15.08 7.03 1.41
C ARG A 194 -16.28 7.02 2.36
N GLU A 195 -17.05 5.93 2.38
CA GLU A 195 -18.19 5.78 3.29
C GLU A 195 -17.77 5.87 4.76
N ASN A 196 -16.65 5.25 5.14
CA ASN A 196 -16.11 5.33 6.49
C ASN A 196 -15.67 6.76 6.86
N THR A 197 -14.94 7.43 5.98
CA THR A 197 -14.52 8.82 6.19
C THR A 197 -15.72 9.74 6.36
N GLU A 198 -16.74 9.62 5.50
CA GLU A 198 -17.97 10.40 5.63
C GLU A 198 -18.71 10.14 6.94
N ARG A 199 -18.80 8.88 7.38
CA ARG A 199 -19.43 8.53 8.67
C ARG A 199 -18.70 9.18 9.84
N LYS A 200 -17.36 9.19 9.82
CA LYS A 200 -16.54 9.84 10.86
C LYS A 200 -16.75 11.35 10.88
N LEU A 201 -16.69 12.00 9.71
CA LEU A 201 -16.94 13.44 9.58
C LEU A 201 -18.34 13.83 10.07
N ARG A 202 -19.37 13.01 9.77
CA ARG A 202 -20.73 13.25 10.29
C ARG A 202 -20.81 13.11 11.81
N ALA A 203 -20.11 12.14 12.39
CA ALA A 203 -20.06 11.97 13.83
C ALA A 203 -19.34 13.14 14.53
N GLU A 204 -18.19 13.56 14.00
CA GLU A 204 -17.43 14.73 14.48
C GLU A 204 -18.27 16.01 14.38
N SER A 205 -18.90 16.25 13.22
CA SER A 205 -19.79 17.41 13.02
C SER A 205 -20.98 17.42 14.00
N SER A 206 -21.52 16.25 14.33
CA SER A 206 -22.60 16.13 15.33
C SER A 206 -22.11 16.47 16.74
N LEU A 207 -20.88 16.08 17.10
CA LEU A 207 -20.30 16.40 18.41
C LEU A 207 -19.98 17.89 18.54
N ASP A 208 -19.42 18.50 17.49
CA ASP A 208 -19.15 19.94 17.45
C ASP A 208 -20.43 20.75 17.61
N THR A 209 -21.49 20.37 16.89
CA THR A 209 -22.81 21.04 16.99
C THR A 209 -23.38 20.92 18.40
N PHE A 210 -23.30 19.74 19.01
CA PHE A 210 -23.75 19.52 20.39
C PHE A 210 -22.93 20.35 21.40
N CYS A 211 -21.61 20.42 21.22
CA CYS A 211 -20.71 21.22 22.06
C CYS A 211 -21.01 22.72 21.96
N LEU A 212 -21.21 23.23 20.73
CA LEU A 212 -21.55 24.63 20.47
C LEU A 212 -22.89 25.02 21.11
N LEU A 213 -23.92 24.19 20.93
CA LEU A 213 -25.24 24.42 21.53
C LEU A 213 -25.16 24.41 23.06
N THR A 214 -24.48 23.42 23.64
CA THR A 214 -24.29 23.34 25.10
C THR A 214 -23.57 24.57 25.62
N GLY A 215 -22.46 24.99 24.99
CA GLY A 215 -21.73 26.20 25.36
C GLY A 215 -22.59 27.47 25.29
N ALA A 216 -23.37 27.64 24.22
CA ALA A 216 -24.27 28.77 24.05
C ALA A 216 -25.36 28.81 25.14
N THR A 217 -25.96 27.66 25.48
CA THR A 217 -26.98 27.60 26.54
C THR A 217 -26.43 27.98 27.91
N ILE A 218 -25.23 27.51 28.26
CA ILE A 218 -24.55 27.87 29.52
C ILE A 218 -24.25 29.37 29.54
N PHE A 219 -23.74 29.92 28.43
CA PHE A 219 -23.44 31.35 28.33
C PHE A 219 -24.69 32.22 28.47
N ILE A 220 -25.79 31.86 27.79
CA ILE A 220 -27.07 32.57 27.90
C ILE A 220 -27.60 32.51 29.34
N ALA A 221 -27.59 31.33 29.97
CA ALA A 221 -28.03 31.17 31.36
C ALA A 221 -27.19 32.03 32.32
N PHE A 222 -25.87 32.08 32.12
CA PHE A 222 -24.96 32.95 32.86
C PHE A 222 -25.30 34.43 32.66
N CYS A 223 -25.46 34.90 31.42
CA CYS A 223 -25.85 36.28 31.13
C CYS A 223 -27.21 36.64 31.76
N CYS A 224 -28.21 35.77 31.66
CA CYS A 224 -29.51 35.97 32.31
C CYS A 224 -29.37 36.10 33.83
N PHE A 225 -28.56 35.26 34.47
CA PHE A 225 -28.32 35.34 35.91
C PHE A 225 -27.71 36.69 36.34
N PHE A 226 -26.81 37.28 35.55
CA PHE A 226 -26.20 38.57 35.87
C PHE A 226 -27.08 39.78 35.50
N LEU A 227 -27.91 39.67 34.46
CA LEU A 227 -28.77 40.78 34.02
C LEU A 227 -30.08 40.88 34.81
N PHE A 228 -30.58 39.78 35.37
CA PHE A 228 -31.83 39.73 36.16
C PHE A 228 -31.60 39.66 37.68
N ARG A 229 -30.39 39.99 38.13
CA ARG A 229 -30.01 40.08 39.54
C ARG A 229 -29.60 41.51 39.86
#